data_AF-A0A511YPH3-F1
#
_entry.id   AF-A0A511YPH3-F1
#
_cell.length_a   1.000
_cell.length_b   1.000
_cell.length_c   1.000
_cell.angle_alpha   90.00
_cell.angle_beta   90.00
_cell.angle_gamma   90.00
#
_symmetry.space_group_name_H-M   'P 1'
#
loop_
_entity.id
_entity.type
_entity.pdbx_description
1 polymer ?
#
loop_
_entity_poly.entity_id
_entity_poly.type
_entity_poly.pdbx_seq_one_letter_code
_entity_poly.pdbx_strand_id
1 'polypeptide(L)'
;MGRNTEIYIFNKEKAKQNLLPFISNQVLTEQSFIQFLNEREKEYGSVLNTSADQLALVISEDINYVNPDNFLELMLFLSNEIIYPTPVPGKDIEDYGITLLYELPTTTVCAGYMFQYGNYTHHYPVEDLGESDCGVNISAEDFSGFNAYMILLTRKIVDSGIDGDAYTENDFTDSERKIYEEIRLKFSEDEKFQNIVEEEFLYLKKSFINDNSGPDAQTIYYASTFFSTSIMMHQKITRQNRVVILDY
;
A
#
# COMPACT_ATOMS: atom_id res chain seq x y z
N MET A 1 8.84 6.21 5.64
CA MET A 1 7.67 5.33 5.82
C MET A 1 7.08 5.54 7.19
N GLY A 2 5.93 6.21 7.29
CA GLY A 2 5.28 6.46 8.58
C GLY A 2 4.38 7.69 8.75
N ARG A 3 4.11 8.50 7.72
CA ARG A 3 3.34 9.76 7.86
C ARG A 3 1.89 9.58 7.45
N ASN A 4 1.64 9.47 6.15
CA ASN A 4 0.42 8.91 5.57
C ASN A 4 0.84 7.87 4.53
N THR A 5 0.16 6.72 4.52
CA THR A 5 0.49 5.66 3.55
C THR A 5 -0.76 5.18 2.86
N GLU A 6 -0.67 5.18 1.54
CA GLU A 6 -1.75 4.80 0.65
C GLU A 6 -1.23 3.74 -0.31
N ILE A 7 -2.07 2.74 -0.54
CA ILE A 7 -1.73 1.56 -1.32
C ILE A 7 -2.66 1.53 -2.52
N TYR A 8 -2.08 1.45 -3.71
CA TYR A 8 -2.79 1.57 -4.97
C TYR A 8 -2.58 0.36 -5.87
N ILE A 9 -3.60 0.07 -6.69
CA ILE A 9 -3.52 -0.82 -7.84
C ILE A 9 -4.06 -0.11 -9.08
N PHE A 10 -3.69 -0.60 -10.26
CA PHE A 10 -4.05 0.07 -11.50
C PHE A 10 -4.80 -0.82 -12.48
N ASN A 11 -5.74 -0.20 -13.20
CA ASN A 11 -6.33 -0.76 -14.40
C ASN A 11 -5.68 -0.11 -15.62
N LYS A 12 -4.78 -0.86 -16.27
CA LYS A 12 -4.02 -0.43 -17.44
C LYS A 12 -4.90 0.13 -18.56
N GLU A 13 -5.97 -0.58 -18.92
CA GLU A 13 -6.81 -0.20 -20.06
C GLU A 13 -7.58 1.10 -19.76
N LYS A 14 -8.14 1.24 -18.55
CA LYS A 14 -8.77 2.48 -18.12
C LYS A 14 -7.78 3.64 -18.06
N ALA A 15 -6.59 3.42 -17.51
CA ALA A 15 -5.55 4.44 -17.43
C ALA A 15 -5.14 4.93 -18.84
N LYS A 16 -4.92 4.02 -19.77
CA LYS A 16 -4.60 4.38 -21.16
C LYS A 16 -5.72 5.14 -21.86
N GLN A 17 -6.98 4.80 -21.58
CA GLN A 17 -8.14 5.43 -22.21
C GLN A 17 -8.49 6.79 -21.62
N ASN A 18 -8.37 6.95 -20.30
CA ASN A 18 -8.92 8.09 -19.57
C ASN A 18 -7.82 8.97 -18.96
N LEU A 19 -6.81 8.37 -18.33
CA LEU A 19 -5.72 9.11 -17.68
C LEU A 19 -4.73 9.69 -18.69
N LEU A 20 -4.31 8.92 -19.68
CA LEU A 20 -3.34 9.39 -20.68
C LEU A 20 -3.82 10.65 -21.41
N PRO A 21 -5.05 10.71 -21.96
CA PRO A 21 -5.55 11.95 -22.57
C PRO A 21 -5.69 13.07 -21.55
N PHE A 22 -6.04 12.78 -20.30
CA PHE A 22 -6.19 13.78 -19.26
C PHE A 22 -4.88 14.49 -18.94
N ILE A 23 -3.79 13.73 -18.74
CA ILE A 23 -2.47 14.34 -18.44
C ILE A 23 -1.82 14.97 -19.68
N SER A 24 -2.18 14.49 -20.88
CA SER A 24 -1.58 14.93 -22.14
C SER A 24 -2.31 16.12 -22.78
N ASN A 25 -3.55 16.39 -22.40
CA ASN A 25 -4.39 17.40 -23.04
C ASN A 25 -4.64 18.60 -22.12
N GLN A 26 -4.23 19.79 -22.56
CA GLN A 26 -4.31 21.03 -21.79
C GLN A 26 -5.73 21.60 -21.62
N VAL A 27 -6.75 21.00 -22.25
CA VAL A 27 -8.10 21.58 -22.36
C VAL A 27 -9.10 21.01 -21.34
N LEU A 28 -8.78 19.89 -20.69
CA LEU A 28 -9.72 19.17 -19.81
C LEU A 28 -9.70 19.64 -18.34
N THR A 29 -8.75 20.49 -17.98
CA THR A 29 -8.42 20.96 -16.62
C THR A 29 -8.10 22.46 -16.62
N GLU A 30 -8.03 23.07 -15.43
CA GLU A 30 -7.61 24.47 -15.31
C GLU A 30 -6.11 24.63 -15.57
N GLN A 31 -5.35 23.58 -15.25
CA GLN A 31 -3.90 23.50 -15.43
C GLN A 31 -3.49 22.21 -16.12
N SER A 32 -2.51 22.27 -17.03
CA SER A 32 -1.90 21.05 -17.59
C SER A 32 -0.86 20.45 -16.64
N PHE A 33 -0.64 19.13 -16.71
CA PHE A 33 0.34 18.47 -15.84
C PHE A 33 1.77 19.05 -15.98
N ILE A 34 2.17 19.47 -17.19
CA ILE A 34 3.46 20.15 -17.42
C ILE A 34 3.50 21.50 -16.71
N GLN A 35 2.42 22.29 -16.73
CA GLN A 35 2.37 23.56 -16.01
C GLN A 35 2.45 23.34 -14.51
N PHE A 36 1.74 22.34 -13.98
CA PHE A 36 1.77 21.94 -12.57
C PHE A 36 3.20 21.61 -12.11
N LEU A 37 3.92 20.75 -12.84
CA LEU A 37 5.30 20.39 -12.51
C LEU A 37 6.23 21.61 -12.53
N ASN A 38 6.12 22.47 -13.55
CA ASN A 38 6.93 23.70 -13.65
C ASN A 38 6.66 24.70 -12.51
N GLU A 39 5.42 24.78 -12.02
CA GLU A 39 5.07 25.64 -10.89
C GLU A 39 5.63 25.10 -9.58
N ARG A 40 5.51 23.78 -9.35
CA ARG A 40 6.10 23.13 -8.19
C ARG A 40 7.62 23.25 -8.15
N GLU A 41 8.29 23.07 -9.28
CA GLU A 41 9.74 23.25 -9.36
C GLU A 41 10.16 24.68 -8.97
N LYS A 42 9.38 25.70 -9.41
CA LYS A 42 9.64 27.09 -9.04
C LYS A 42 9.38 27.39 -7.56
N GLU A 43 8.36 26.78 -6.97
CA GLU A 43 7.95 27.05 -5.59
C GLU A 43 8.86 26.32 -4.58
N TYR A 44 9.21 25.07 -4.86
CA TYR A 44 9.91 24.18 -3.93
C TYR A 44 11.39 23.96 -4.29
N GLY A 45 11.85 24.43 -5.45
CA GLY A 45 13.26 24.36 -5.88
C GLY A 45 13.71 23.01 -6.43
N SER A 46 12.87 21.99 -6.33
CA SER A 46 13.02 20.68 -6.97
C SER A 46 11.67 19.99 -7.02
N VAL A 47 11.32 19.40 -8.15
CA VAL A 47 10.31 18.33 -8.20
C VAL A 47 10.99 17.00 -7.89
N LEU A 48 10.23 16.02 -7.40
CA LEU A 48 10.66 14.62 -7.53
C LEU A 48 11.03 14.37 -8.99
N ASN A 49 12.00 13.49 -9.31
CA ASN A 49 12.62 13.31 -10.63
C ASN A 49 11.63 12.83 -11.71
N THR A 50 10.65 13.67 -12.00
CA THR A 50 9.37 13.38 -12.64
C THR A 50 9.34 14.08 -13.97
N SER A 51 8.93 13.34 -14.99
CA SER A 51 8.79 13.86 -16.34
C SER A 51 7.40 13.53 -16.88
N ALA A 52 6.68 14.55 -17.34
CA ALA A 52 5.38 14.36 -17.97
C ALA A 52 5.46 13.42 -19.18
N ASP A 53 6.53 13.50 -19.98
CA ASP A 53 6.74 12.62 -21.13
C ASP A 53 7.01 11.17 -20.69
N GLN A 54 7.81 10.96 -19.63
CA GLN A 54 8.05 9.62 -19.09
C GLN A 54 6.77 9.02 -18.50
N LEU A 55 6.01 9.80 -17.73
CA LEU A 55 4.74 9.35 -17.16
C LEU A 55 3.73 9.02 -18.27
N ALA A 56 3.61 9.86 -19.30
CA ALA A 56 2.76 9.59 -20.44
C ALA A 56 3.17 8.32 -21.19
N LEU A 57 4.48 8.11 -21.40
CA LEU A 57 4.99 6.87 -22.00
C LEU A 57 4.60 5.66 -21.15
N VAL A 58 4.86 5.68 -19.84
CA VAL A 58 4.53 4.57 -18.94
C VAL A 58 3.03 4.30 -18.93
N ILE A 59 2.17 5.31 -18.87
CA ILE A 59 0.71 5.10 -18.91
C ILE A 59 0.27 4.52 -20.27
N SER A 60 0.91 4.96 -21.36
CA SER A 60 0.60 4.45 -22.71
C SER A 60 1.00 2.98 -22.90
N GLU A 61 2.07 2.54 -22.24
CA GLU A 61 2.61 1.19 -22.30
C GLU A 61 1.97 0.29 -21.25
N ASP A 62 2.16 0.61 -19.96
CA ASP A 62 1.59 -0.07 -18.80
C ASP A 62 1.83 0.73 -17.49
N ILE A 63 0.77 1.37 -16.97
CA ILE A 63 0.84 2.15 -15.72
C ILE A 63 1.28 1.33 -14.50
N ASN A 64 1.17 -0.01 -14.52
CA ASN A 64 1.63 -0.83 -13.40
C ASN A 64 3.13 -0.69 -13.15
N TYR A 65 3.91 -0.20 -14.12
CA TYR A 65 5.35 0.05 -13.98
C TYR A 65 5.69 1.52 -13.68
N VAL A 66 4.72 2.30 -13.20
CA VAL A 66 4.97 3.69 -12.79
C VAL A 66 5.97 3.73 -11.64
N ASN A 67 6.97 4.59 -11.76
CA ASN A 67 7.86 4.89 -10.64
C ASN A 67 7.07 5.63 -9.55
N PRO A 68 7.22 5.30 -8.26
CA PRO A 68 6.40 5.91 -7.20
C PRO A 68 6.53 7.44 -7.11
N ASP A 69 7.69 8.02 -7.41
CA ASP A 69 7.91 9.48 -7.44
C ASP A 69 7.02 10.16 -8.50
N ASN A 70 7.03 9.61 -9.71
CA ASN A 70 6.15 10.07 -10.80
C ASN A 70 4.67 9.94 -10.41
N PHE A 71 4.32 8.88 -9.68
CA PHE A 71 2.96 8.62 -9.27
C PHE A 71 2.50 9.56 -8.15
N LEU A 72 3.38 9.91 -7.20
CA LEU A 72 3.06 10.90 -6.17
C LEU A 72 2.76 12.27 -6.79
N GLU A 73 3.61 12.75 -7.70
CA GLU A 73 3.36 14.02 -8.41
C GLU A 73 2.05 13.98 -9.21
N LEU A 74 1.72 12.83 -9.83
CA LEU A 74 0.43 12.64 -10.46
C LEU A 74 -0.72 12.74 -9.46
N MET A 75 -0.63 12.08 -8.31
CA MET A 75 -1.68 12.11 -7.29
C MET A 75 -1.89 13.51 -6.71
N LEU A 76 -0.82 14.29 -6.54
CA LEU A 76 -0.91 15.69 -6.14
C LEU A 76 -1.62 16.54 -7.21
N PHE A 77 -1.31 16.32 -8.48
CA PHE A 77 -2.00 16.98 -9.59
C PHE A 77 -3.49 16.61 -9.63
N LEU A 78 -3.83 15.32 -9.59
CA LEU A 78 -5.21 14.85 -9.58
C LEU A 78 -5.98 15.38 -8.37
N SER A 79 -5.32 15.50 -7.22
CA SER A 79 -5.92 16.08 -6.02
C SER A 79 -6.32 17.54 -6.25
N ASN A 80 -5.49 18.32 -6.93
CA ASN A 80 -5.77 19.73 -7.24
C ASN A 80 -6.80 19.93 -8.35
N GLU A 81 -6.90 19.01 -9.31
CA GLU A 81 -7.78 19.19 -10.48
C GLU A 81 -9.13 18.45 -10.35
N ILE A 82 -9.21 17.43 -9.51
CA ILE A 82 -10.39 16.54 -9.42
C ILE A 82 -10.98 16.54 -8.02
N ILE A 83 -10.15 16.54 -6.97
CA ILE A 83 -10.59 16.26 -5.59
C ILE A 83 -10.84 17.56 -4.80
N TYR A 84 -9.97 18.56 -4.96
CA TYR A 84 -9.94 19.78 -4.16
C TYR A 84 -9.84 21.01 -5.08
N PRO A 85 -10.38 22.21 -4.73
CA PRO A 85 -11.13 22.59 -3.51
C PRO A 85 -12.60 22.17 -3.51
N THR A 86 -13.13 21.67 -4.62
CA THR A 86 -14.46 21.07 -4.68
C THR A 86 -14.39 19.87 -5.60
N PRO A 87 -14.71 18.66 -5.12
CA PRO A 87 -14.71 17.47 -5.96
C PRO A 87 -15.53 17.73 -7.23
N VAL A 88 -14.93 17.50 -8.39
CA VAL A 88 -15.65 17.69 -9.66
C VAL A 88 -16.77 16.64 -9.72
N PRO A 89 -18.05 17.04 -9.74
CA PRO A 89 -19.14 16.07 -9.64
C PRO A 89 -19.07 15.03 -10.76
N GLY A 90 -19.05 13.74 -10.40
CA GLY A 90 -18.99 12.62 -11.34
C GLY A 90 -17.61 12.30 -11.89
N LYS A 91 -16.52 12.82 -11.28
CA LYS A 91 -15.16 12.36 -11.54
C LYS A 91 -14.58 11.69 -10.29
N ASP A 92 -14.16 10.44 -10.42
CA ASP A 92 -13.42 9.68 -9.42
C ASP A 92 -12.05 9.28 -9.99
N ILE A 93 -11.00 9.18 -9.16
CA ILE A 93 -9.70 8.64 -9.58
C ILE A 93 -9.81 7.21 -10.12
N GLU A 94 -10.82 6.44 -9.67
CA GLU A 94 -11.14 5.12 -10.22
C GLU A 94 -11.52 5.15 -11.70
N ASP A 95 -12.12 6.25 -12.18
CA ASP A 95 -12.45 6.44 -13.60
C ASP A 95 -11.19 6.55 -14.45
N TYR A 96 -10.09 7.03 -13.87
CA TYR A 96 -8.78 7.13 -14.50
C TYR A 96 -7.96 5.85 -14.35
N GLY A 97 -8.55 4.77 -13.84
CA GLY A 97 -7.88 3.48 -13.69
C GLY A 97 -6.93 3.41 -12.50
N ILE A 98 -7.05 4.31 -11.52
CA ILE A 98 -6.30 4.29 -10.27
C ILE A 98 -7.26 3.87 -9.16
N THR A 99 -6.99 2.76 -8.49
CA THR A 99 -7.83 2.27 -7.38
C THR A 99 -7.04 2.34 -6.09
N LEU A 100 -7.55 3.13 -5.13
CA LEU A 100 -7.08 3.09 -3.75
C LEU A 100 -7.47 1.74 -3.15
N LEU A 101 -6.47 0.90 -2.90
CA LEU A 101 -6.65 -0.40 -2.30
C LEU A 101 -6.88 -0.29 -0.80
N TYR A 102 -6.07 0.54 -0.13
CA TYR A 102 -6.16 0.82 1.29
C TYR A 102 -5.40 2.10 1.67
N GLU A 103 -5.91 2.82 2.67
CA GLU A 103 -5.26 3.97 3.28
C GLU A 103 -5.02 3.66 4.76
N LEU A 104 -3.79 3.85 5.23
CA LEU A 104 -3.42 3.71 6.64
C LEU A 104 -3.78 5.01 7.37
N PRO A 105 -4.78 5.00 8.27
CA PRO A 105 -5.50 6.22 8.68
C PRO A 105 -4.73 7.11 9.67
N THR A 106 -3.62 6.64 10.25
CA THR A 106 -2.82 7.42 11.20
C THR A 106 -1.34 7.06 11.10
N THR A 107 -0.47 7.98 11.51
CA THR A 107 0.98 7.77 11.63
C THR A 107 1.31 6.54 12.50
N THR A 108 0.54 6.31 13.55
CA THR A 108 0.71 5.20 14.48
C THR A 108 0.38 3.85 13.84
N VAL A 109 -0.75 3.77 13.12
CA VAL A 109 -1.14 2.56 12.39
C VAL A 109 -0.15 2.29 11.25
N CYS A 110 0.26 3.34 10.54
CA CYS A 110 1.27 3.25 9.50
C CYS A 110 2.61 2.73 10.05
N ALA A 111 3.08 3.25 11.18
CA ALA A 111 4.33 2.82 11.80
C ALA A 111 4.35 1.31 12.10
N GLY A 112 3.25 0.75 12.64
CA GLY A 112 3.16 -0.69 12.88
C GLY A 112 3.18 -1.51 11.57
N TYR A 113 2.34 -1.15 10.60
CA TYR A 113 2.21 -1.89 9.35
C TYR A 113 3.49 -1.85 8.50
N MET A 114 4.08 -0.67 8.34
CA MET A 114 5.29 -0.49 7.53
C MET A 114 6.54 -1.04 8.20
N PHE A 115 6.59 -1.08 9.53
CA PHE A 115 7.66 -1.79 10.24
C PHE A 115 7.63 -3.29 9.93
N GLN A 116 6.44 -3.90 9.95
CA GLN A 116 6.28 -5.31 9.57
C GLN A 116 6.60 -5.57 8.10
N TYR A 117 6.29 -4.63 7.20
CA TYR A 117 6.75 -4.69 5.82
C TYR A 117 8.29 -4.71 5.72
N GLY A 118 8.98 -3.86 6.50
CA GLY A 118 10.44 -3.87 6.61
C GLY A 118 10.99 -5.22 7.09
N ASN A 119 10.40 -5.80 8.13
CA ASN A 119 10.81 -7.11 8.67
C ASN A 119 10.61 -8.22 7.63
N TYR A 120 9.45 -8.25 6.95
CA TYR A 120 9.18 -9.22 5.90
C TYR A 120 10.19 -9.12 4.74
N THR A 121 10.43 -7.91 4.23
CA THR A 121 11.32 -7.67 3.09
C THR A 121 12.80 -7.96 3.38
N HIS A 122 13.20 -8.00 4.66
CA HIS A 122 14.51 -8.49 5.07
C HIS A 122 14.73 -9.98 4.73
N HIS A 123 13.68 -10.79 4.83
CA HIS A 123 13.75 -12.24 4.59
C HIS A 123 13.29 -12.66 3.19
N TYR A 124 12.43 -11.85 2.57
CA TYR A 124 11.89 -12.00 1.22
C TYR A 124 12.12 -10.70 0.45
N PRO A 125 13.35 -10.49 -0.11
CA PRO A 125 13.66 -9.30 -0.87
C PRO A 125 12.68 -9.13 -2.03
N VAL A 126 12.06 -7.95 -2.10
CA VAL A 126 11.10 -7.61 -3.15
C VAL A 126 11.81 -6.96 -4.32
N GLU A 127 11.33 -7.20 -5.53
CA GLU A 127 11.83 -6.53 -6.71
C GLU A 127 11.35 -5.08 -6.73
N ASP A 128 12.28 -4.15 -6.53
CA ASP A 128 12.02 -2.71 -6.61
C ASP A 128 12.30 -2.18 -8.02
N LEU A 129 11.42 -1.32 -8.54
CA LEU A 129 11.56 -0.69 -9.87
C LEU A 129 12.50 0.53 -9.86
N GLY A 130 13.20 0.77 -8.76
CA GLY A 130 14.27 1.76 -8.63
C GLY A 130 14.23 2.47 -7.28
N GLU A 131 15.30 3.20 -6.95
CA GLU A 131 15.30 4.06 -5.76
C GLU A 131 14.21 5.14 -5.92
N SER A 132 13.30 5.20 -4.96
CA SER A 132 12.25 6.23 -4.83
C SER A 132 12.27 6.77 -3.42
N ASP A 133 12.08 8.09 -3.29
CA ASP A 133 12.08 8.76 -2.00
C ASP A 133 10.71 8.70 -1.31
N CYS A 134 9.64 8.38 -2.05
CA CYS A 134 8.27 8.52 -1.57
C CYS A 134 7.40 7.26 -1.70
N GLY A 135 7.98 6.10 -2.03
CA GLY A 135 7.19 4.88 -2.13
C GLY A 135 7.94 3.68 -2.69
N VAL A 136 7.18 2.62 -2.95
CA VAL A 136 7.67 1.40 -3.62
C VAL A 136 6.66 0.93 -4.65
N ASN A 137 7.15 0.31 -5.72
CA ASN A 137 6.31 -0.39 -6.69
C ASN A 137 6.68 -1.88 -6.71
N ILE A 138 5.79 -2.71 -6.18
CA ILE A 138 6.04 -4.14 -5.93
C ILE A 138 5.10 -5.04 -6.73
N SER A 139 5.56 -6.26 -6.99
CA SER A 139 4.74 -7.25 -7.69
C SER A 139 3.53 -7.65 -6.83
N ALA A 140 2.40 -8.00 -7.49
CA ALA A 140 1.26 -8.57 -6.79
C ALA A 140 1.60 -9.86 -6.02
N GLU A 141 2.57 -10.64 -6.50
CA GLU A 141 3.01 -11.87 -5.86
C GLU A 141 3.72 -11.58 -4.54
N ASP A 142 4.69 -10.66 -4.55
CA ASP A 142 5.45 -10.27 -3.36
C ASP A 142 4.54 -9.65 -2.31
N PHE A 143 3.66 -8.72 -2.72
CA PHE A 143 2.71 -8.10 -1.79
C PHE A 143 1.67 -9.11 -1.28
N SER A 144 1.27 -10.10 -2.09
CA SER A 144 0.43 -11.20 -1.61
C SER A 144 1.15 -12.08 -0.59
N GLY A 145 2.46 -12.28 -0.73
CA GLY A 145 3.31 -12.94 0.26
C GLY A 145 3.36 -12.15 1.57
N PHE A 146 3.53 -10.83 1.48
CA PHE A 146 3.48 -9.95 2.64
C PHE A 146 2.10 -9.97 3.34
N ASN A 147 1.00 -9.90 2.59
CA ASN A 147 -0.35 -10.03 3.17
C ASN A 147 -0.53 -11.38 3.87
N ALA A 148 -0.02 -12.47 3.30
CA ALA A 148 -0.08 -13.79 3.95
C ALA A 148 0.73 -13.81 5.26
N TYR A 149 1.89 -13.18 5.27
CA TYR A 149 2.72 -13.02 6.47
C TYR A 149 1.97 -12.25 7.55
N MET A 150 1.41 -11.08 7.21
CA MET A 150 0.62 -10.27 8.12
C MET A 150 -0.59 -11.03 8.67
N ILE A 151 -1.31 -11.77 7.82
CA ILE A 151 -2.47 -12.56 8.24
C ILE A 151 -2.09 -13.64 9.27
N LEU A 152 -1.01 -14.38 9.04
CA LEU A 152 -0.58 -15.42 9.99
C LEU A 152 -0.03 -14.82 11.29
N LEU A 153 0.77 -13.76 11.20
CA LEU A 153 1.36 -13.08 12.36
C LEU A 153 0.28 -12.46 13.24
N THR A 154 -0.59 -11.64 12.66
CA THR A 154 -1.66 -10.94 13.40
C THR A 154 -2.65 -11.92 14.00
N ARG A 155 -2.93 -13.05 13.32
CA ARG A 155 -3.74 -14.11 13.90
C ARG A 155 -3.10 -14.72 15.14
N LYS A 156 -1.79 -15.00 15.14
CA LYS A 156 -1.08 -15.47 16.33
C LYS A 156 -1.13 -14.47 17.49
N ILE A 157 -0.98 -13.18 17.19
CA ILE A 157 -1.09 -12.12 18.20
C ILE A 157 -2.47 -12.15 18.86
N VAL A 158 -3.54 -12.15 18.05
CA VAL A 158 -4.93 -12.20 18.52
C VAL A 158 -5.20 -13.47 19.34
N ASP A 159 -4.81 -14.65 18.83
CA ASP A 159 -5.00 -15.93 19.52
C ASP A 159 -4.24 -16.00 20.86
N SER A 160 -3.16 -15.23 21.00
CA SER A 160 -2.36 -15.19 22.23
C SER A 160 -2.99 -14.35 23.36
N GLY A 161 -3.93 -13.46 23.04
CA GLY A 161 -4.56 -12.54 23.99
C GLY A 161 -3.57 -11.59 24.69
N ILE A 162 -2.44 -11.27 24.05
CA ILE A 162 -1.35 -10.51 24.69
C ILE A 162 -1.72 -9.05 25.02
N ASP A 163 -2.61 -8.42 24.25
CA ASP A 163 -3.02 -7.04 24.50
C ASP A 163 -3.99 -6.88 25.68
N GLY A 164 -4.49 -7.99 26.24
CA GLY A 164 -5.39 -8.05 27.38
C GLY A 164 -6.79 -7.46 27.14
N ASP A 165 -7.05 -6.79 26.01
CA ASP A 165 -8.20 -5.92 25.82
C ASP A 165 -8.82 -5.92 24.40
N ALA A 166 -8.38 -6.71 23.42
CA ALA A 166 -8.94 -6.59 22.07
C ALA A 166 -9.22 -7.93 21.36
N TYR A 167 -10.41 -7.99 20.75
CA TYR A 167 -10.83 -8.91 19.69
C TYR A 167 -10.58 -10.41 19.93
N THR A 168 -11.65 -11.16 20.09
CA THR A 168 -11.63 -12.63 20.11
C THR A 168 -11.79 -13.19 18.69
N GLU A 169 -11.47 -14.47 18.49
CA GLU A 169 -11.75 -15.19 17.24
C GLU A 169 -13.19 -15.01 16.71
N ASN A 170 -14.15 -14.74 17.61
CA ASN A 170 -15.55 -14.51 17.27
C ASN A 170 -15.80 -13.22 16.47
N ASP A 171 -14.84 -12.30 16.47
CA ASP A 171 -14.98 -11.00 15.82
C ASP A 171 -14.62 -11.03 14.32
N PHE A 172 -14.05 -12.15 13.84
CA PHE A 172 -13.81 -12.36 12.41
C PHE A 172 -15.00 -13.04 11.73
N THR A 173 -15.30 -12.58 10.52
CA THR A 173 -16.33 -13.17 9.65
C THR A 173 -15.93 -14.58 9.19
N ASP A 174 -16.92 -15.40 8.82
CA ASP A 174 -16.66 -16.73 8.27
C ASP A 174 -15.83 -16.68 6.98
N SER A 175 -15.97 -15.61 6.19
CA SER A 175 -15.15 -15.38 4.99
C SER A 175 -13.68 -15.18 5.35
N GLU A 176 -13.39 -14.36 6.36
CA GLU A 176 -12.02 -14.13 6.82
C GLU A 176 -11.40 -15.40 7.40
N ARG A 177 -12.14 -16.16 8.22
CA ARG A 177 -11.67 -17.45 8.75
C ARG A 177 -11.33 -18.43 7.63
N LYS A 178 -12.16 -18.50 6.59
CA LYS A 178 -11.90 -19.37 5.44
C LYS A 178 -10.60 -18.98 4.72
N ILE A 179 -10.38 -17.69 4.49
CA ILE A 179 -9.17 -17.20 3.79
C ILE A 179 -7.92 -17.44 4.64
N TYR A 180 -8.01 -17.20 5.95
CA TYR A 180 -6.94 -17.55 6.88
C TYR A 180 -6.59 -19.04 6.78
N GLU A 181 -7.57 -19.93 6.79
CA GLU A 181 -7.34 -21.38 6.69
C GLU A 181 -6.69 -21.76 5.33
N GLU A 182 -7.14 -21.16 4.24
CA GLU A 182 -6.53 -21.35 2.91
C GLU A 182 -5.05 -20.92 2.90
N ILE A 183 -4.73 -19.76 3.47
CA ILE A 183 -3.35 -19.25 3.58
C ILE A 183 -2.51 -20.14 4.51
N ARG A 184 -3.04 -20.51 5.68
CA ARG A 184 -2.35 -21.37 6.64
C ARG A 184 -1.98 -22.70 6.01
N LEU A 185 -2.91 -23.33 5.28
CA LEU A 185 -2.65 -24.58 4.58
C LEU A 185 -1.62 -24.41 3.46
N LYS A 186 -1.71 -23.32 2.67
CA LYS A 186 -0.75 -23.01 1.59
C LYS A 186 0.69 -22.94 2.09
N PHE A 187 0.91 -22.35 3.26
CA PHE A 187 2.25 -22.17 3.84
C PHE A 187 2.60 -23.23 4.91
N SER A 188 1.78 -24.27 5.09
CA SER A 188 1.95 -25.24 6.17
C SER A 188 3.24 -26.06 6.07
N GLU A 189 3.73 -26.29 4.85
CA GLU A 189 4.98 -27.01 4.57
C GLU A 189 6.18 -26.08 4.30
N ASP A 190 5.96 -24.75 4.26
CA ASP A 190 7.04 -23.76 4.11
C ASP A 190 7.67 -23.45 5.47
N GLU A 191 8.62 -24.30 5.88
CA GLU A 191 9.31 -24.20 7.16
C GLU A 191 9.97 -22.82 7.36
N LYS A 192 10.56 -22.24 6.31
CA LYS A 192 11.17 -20.91 6.39
C LYS A 192 10.12 -19.85 6.72
N PHE A 193 8.99 -19.86 6.02
CA PHE A 193 7.91 -18.90 6.23
C PHE A 193 7.31 -19.02 7.63
N GLN A 194 7.04 -20.25 8.09
CA GLN A 194 6.51 -20.50 9.43
C GLN A 194 7.48 -20.04 10.52
N ASN A 195 8.77 -20.30 10.36
CA ASN A 195 9.78 -19.88 11.33
C ASN A 195 9.87 -18.35 11.43
N ILE A 196 9.82 -17.63 10.31
CA ILE A 196 9.84 -16.15 10.32
C ILE A 196 8.63 -15.59 11.07
N VAL A 197 7.43 -16.12 10.80
CA VAL A 197 6.21 -15.70 11.48
C VAL A 197 6.28 -15.99 12.99
N GLU A 198 6.81 -17.15 13.38
CA GLU A 198 6.94 -17.53 14.79
C GLU A 198 7.98 -16.67 15.51
N GLU A 199 9.16 -16.47 14.91
CA GLU A 199 10.23 -15.65 15.47
C GLU A 199 9.79 -14.20 15.67
N GLU A 200 9.11 -13.61 14.68
CA GLU A 200 8.56 -12.26 14.83
C GLU A 200 7.52 -12.20 15.94
N PHE A 201 6.59 -13.16 16.00
CA PHE A 201 5.59 -13.19 17.05
C PHE A 201 6.23 -13.25 18.45
N LEU A 202 7.23 -14.11 18.63
CA LEU A 202 7.97 -14.23 19.90
C LEU A 202 8.75 -12.95 20.23
N TYR A 203 9.32 -12.29 19.22
CA TYR A 203 9.98 -11.00 19.36
C TYR A 203 8.99 -9.94 19.84
N LEU A 204 7.89 -9.71 19.10
CA LEU A 204 6.86 -8.74 19.43
C LEU A 204 6.30 -8.97 20.83
N LYS A 205 6.01 -10.23 21.18
CA LYS A 205 5.53 -10.60 22.51
C LYS A 205 6.51 -10.22 23.61
N LYS A 206 7.80 -10.48 23.41
CA LYS A 206 8.85 -10.12 24.37
C LYS A 206 9.03 -8.60 24.43
N SER A 207 9.06 -7.91 23.29
CA SER A 207 9.17 -6.45 23.22
C SER A 207 8.04 -5.79 23.98
N PHE A 208 6.79 -6.18 23.72
CA PHE A 208 5.59 -5.60 24.33
C PHE A 208 5.54 -5.68 25.86
N ILE A 209 6.01 -6.80 26.43
CA ILE A 209 6.10 -6.98 27.88
C ILE A 209 7.11 -5.99 28.50
N ASN A 210 8.16 -5.64 27.76
CA ASN A 210 9.23 -4.75 28.25
C ASN A 210 8.97 -3.28 27.94
N ASP A 211 8.36 -2.98 26.78
CA ASP A 211 8.04 -1.66 26.28
C ASP A 211 6.75 -1.74 25.45
N ASN A 212 5.72 -1.02 25.89
CA ASN A 212 4.41 -0.98 25.26
C ASN A 212 4.24 0.24 24.33
N SER A 213 5.35 0.82 23.89
CA SER A 213 5.43 1.92 22.93
C SER A 213 6.14 1.52 21.64
N GLY A 214 6.09 2.40 20.63
CA GLY A 214 6.76 2.16 19.36
C GLY A 214 6.04 1.17 18.42
N PRO A 215 6.65 0.86 17.26
CA PRO A 215 6.01 0.12 16.16
C PRO A 215 5.67 -1.33 16.53
N ASP A 216 6.47 -1.98 17.38
CA ASP A 216 6.20 -3.32 17.91
C ASP A 216 4.85 -3.36 18.65
N ALA A 217 4.66 -2.41 19.57
CA ALA A 217 3.42 -2.30 20.33
C ALA A 217 2.24 -1.93 19.42
N GLN A 218 2.44 -1.06 18.43
CA GLN A 218 1.38 -0.74 17.46
C GLN A 218 1.00 -1.96 16.60
N THR A 219 1.95 -2.81 16.26
CA THR A 219 1.65 -4.08 15.57
C THR A 219 0.69 -4.94 16.37
N ILE A 220 0.88 -4.99 17.70
CA ILE A 220 0.01 -5.73 18.60
C ILE A 220 -1.35 -5.05 18.77
N TYR A 221 -1.39 -3.76 19.11
CA TYR A 221 -2.65 -3.04 19.34
C TYR A 221 -3.57 -3.02 18.11
N TYR A 222 -3.00 -3.04 16.90
CA TYR A 222 -3.75 -3.02 15.64
C TYR A 222 -3.83 -4.39 14.95
N ALA A 223 -3.47 -5.49 15.63
CA ALA A 223 -3.42 -6.82 15.01
C ALA A 223 -4.74 -7.23 14.35
N SER A 224 -5.89 -7.01 15.02
CA SER A 224 -7.20 -7.34 14.44
C SER A 224 -7.49 -6.52 13.17
N THR A 225 -7.21 -5.21 13.20
CA THR A 225 -7.36 -4.34 12.03
C THR A 225 -6.46 -4.81 10.88
N PHE A 226 -5.19 -5.10 11.17
CA PHE A 226 -4.24 -5.58 10.17
C PHE A 226 -4.61 -6.94 9.59
N PHE A 227 -5.19 -7.84 10.39
CA PHE A 227 -5.70 -9.11 9.91
C PHE A 227 -6.79 -8.90 8.85
N SER A 228 -7.84 -8.15 9.20
CA SER A 228 -8.98 -7.90 8.30
C SER A 228 -8.56 -7.13 7.05
N THR A 229 -7.71 -6.11 7.19
CA THR A 229 -7.27 -5.31 6.04
C THR A 229 -6.35 -6.09 5.12
N SER A 230 -5.43 -6.91 5.66
CA SER A 230 -4.58 -7.78 4.84
C SER A 230 -5.39 -8.81 4.06
N ILE A 231 -6.45 -9.38 4.65
CA ILE A 231 -7.40 -10.25 3.93
C ILE A 231 -8.10 -9.50 2.80
N MET A 232 -8.65 -8.33 3.11
CA MET A 232 -9.37 -7.50 2.14
C MET A 232 -8.48 -7.09 0.96
N MET A 233 -7.22 -6.73 1.22
CA MET A 233 -6.22 -6.45 0.19
C MET A 233 -5.85 -7.71 -0.61
N HIS A 234 -5.63 -8.84 0.06
CA HIS A 234 -5.31 -10.12 -0.57
C HIS A 234 -6.39 -10.55 -1.58
N GLN A 235 -7.66 -10.33 -1.26
CA GLN A 235 -8.77 -10.68 -2.15
C GLN A 235 -8.89 -9.80 -3.39
N LYS A 236 -8.49 -8.52 -3.29
CA LYS A 236 -8.65 -7.52 -4.36
C LYS A 236 -7.49 -7.55 -5.36
N ILE A 237 -6.34 -8.08 -4.98
CA ILE A 237 -5.17 -8.12 -5.85
C ILE A 237 -5.26 -9.29 -6.83
N THR A 238 -5.00 -9.02 -8.10
CA THR A 238 -4.86 -10.05 -9.12
C THR A 238 -3.39 -10.22 -9.50
N ARG A 239 -3.00 -11.39 -10.02
CA ARG A 239 -1.62 -11.68 -10.46
C ARG A 239 -1.09 -10.73 -11.55
N GLN A 240 -1.96 -10.01 -12.24
CA GLN A 240 -1.59 -9.06 -13.30
C GLN A 240 -1.30 -7.66 -12.76
N ASN A 241 -1.61 -7.39 -11.49
CA ASN A 241 -1.43 -6.07 -10.90
C ASN A 241 0.03 -5.91 -10.43
N ARG A 242 0.50 -4.66 -10.39
CA ARG A 242 1.52 -4.25 -9.42
C ARG A 242 0.85 -3.38 -8.36
N VAL A 243 1.46 -3.35 -7.18
CA VAL A 243 0.97 -2.57 -6.04
C VAL A 243 1.95 -1.43 -5.83
N VAL A 244 1.45 -0.20 -5.80
CA VAL A 244 2.26 0.97 -5.45
C VAL A 244 1.88 1.42 -4.06
N ILE A 245 2.87 1.46 -3.16
CA ILE A 245 2.72 2.02 -1.81
C ILE A 245 3.35 3.40 -1.85
N LEU A 246 2.55 4.44 -1.64
CA LEU A 246 3.03 5.80 -1.46
C LEU A 246 3.15 6.12 0.02
N ASP A 247 4.24 6.77 0.41
CA ASP A 247 4.49 7.25 1.76
C ASP A 247 4.94 8.71 1.73
N TYR A 248 4.14 9.60 2.33
CA TYR A 248 4.35 11.04 2.28
C TYR A 248 3.84 11.77 3.54
#